data_AF-A0A929H0W3-F1
#
_entry.id   AF-A0A929H0W3-F1
#
_cell.length_a   1.000
_cell.length_b   1.000
_cell.length_c   1.000
_cell.angle_alpha   90.00
_cell.angle_beta   90.00
_cell.angle_gamma   90.00
#
_symmetry.space_group_name_H-M   'P 1'
#
loop_
_entity.id
_entity.type
_entity.pdbx_description
1 polymer ?
#
loop_
_entity_poly.entity_id
_entity_poly.type
_entity_poly.pdbx_seq_one_letter_code
_entity_poly.pdbx_strand_id
1 'polypeptide(L)'
;MRRRPSTVNCRNCPKKTRERCIRESNTSTSIKLMMRSAFETGTDTQQVWGLLQMNCLLLHQTGRGRPVRPPAPTRLPEDKPKAARRIKKEAILPSLPVVPAAAREPTRPPSPAPRREIKQVGIPLSRYCLTLQDSQHRIALPTGGEIVLGRFDSMVKTNPDVDLSYDDRDILVISRRHARIVGRDGLLEIEDLGSTNGTRVNGRKLALGQKVQLQPGDRVTLGYHDFSCSPMPVAKTSPYAPRLAYLWGTFTGHRFPLPPLGEVIIGRRDLVAGIIPDIDLSQEGVV
;
A
#
# COMPACT_ATOMS: atom_id res chain seq x y z
N MET A 1 -33.78 12.36 -37.69
CA MET A 1 -32.62 11.45 -37.67
C MET A 1 -31.33 12.26 -37.60
N ARG A 2 -30.66 12.33 -36.43
CA ARG A 2 -29.31 12.88 -36.33
C ARG A 2 -28.40 11.80 -35.75
N ARG A 3 -27.44 11.37 -36.56
CA ARG A 3 -26.55 10.22 -36.35
C ARG A 3 -25.82 10.36 -35.00
N ARG A 4 -25.80 9.29 -34.20
CA ARG A 4 -24.86 9.13 -33.08
C ARG A 4 -23.44 9.29 -33.66
N PRO A 5 -22.54 10.09 -33.09
CA PRO A 5 -21.18 10.16 -33.59
C PRO A 5 -20.54 8.79 -33.35
N SER A 6 -20.17 8.16 -34.44
CA SER A 6 -19.32 6.98 -34.54
C SER A 6 -18.14 7.08 -33.57
N THR A 7 -17.80 5.96 -32.95
CA THR A 7 -16.60 5.72 -32.14
C THR A 7 -15.40 6.50 -32.67
N VAL A 8 -15.04 7.60 -31.99
CA VAL A 8 -13.92 8.45 -32.40
C VAL A 8 -12.63 7.67 -32.19
N ASN A 9 -12.08 7.08 -33.25
CA ASN A 9 -10.80 6.41 -33.18
C ASN A 9 -9.68 7.46 -33.15
N CYS A 10 -9.15 7.74 -31.96
CA CYS A 10 -8.11 8.74 -31.76
C CYS A 10 -6.78 8.43 -32.46
N ARG A 11 -6.58 7.21 -32.97
CA ARG A 11 -5.45 6.86 -33.85
C ARG A 11 -5.48 7.63 -35.18
N ASN A 12 -6.67 7.78 -35.76
CA ASN A 12 -6.86 8.39 -37.09
C ASN A 12 -7.22 9.88 -37.02
N CYS A 13 -6.98 10.52 -35.87
CA CYS A 13 -7.32 11.92 -35.67
C CYS A 13 -6.27 12.84 -36.35
N PRO A 14 -6.68 13.96 -36.99
CA PRO A 14 -5.73 14.93 -37.53
C PRO A 14 -4.71 15.38 -36.48
N LYS A 15 -3.42 15.52 -36.86
CA LYS A 15 -2.32 15.84 -35.93
C LYS A 15 -2.62 17.03 -35.01
N LYS A 16 -3.20 18.11 -35.57
CA LYS A 16 -3.61 19.31 -34.81
C LYS A 16 -4.64 19.01 -33.72
N THR A 17 -5.62 18.16 -34.01
CA THR A 17 -6.68 17.77 -33.05
C THR A 17 -6.11 16.87 -31.95
N ARG A 18 -5.24 15.92 -32.34
CA ARG A 18 -4.54 15.02 -31.42
C ARG A 18 -3.65 15.77 -30.44
N GLU A 19 -2.85 16.73 -30.91
CA GLU A 19 -2.00 17.58 -30.07
C GLU A 19 -2.79 18.44 -29.08
N ARG A 20 -3.96 18.93 -29.50
CA ARG A 20 -4.88 19.64 -28.60
C ARG A 20 -5.41 18.71 -27.51
N CYS A 21 -5.91 17.52 -27.86
CA CYS A 21 -6.40 16.56 -26.87
C CYS A 21 -5.29 16.08 -25.92
N ILE A 22 -4.04 15.92 -26.37
CA ILE A 22 -2.91 15.57 -25.49
C ILE A 22 -2.55 16.73 -24.55
N ARG A 23 -2.59 17.97 -25.02
CA ARG A 23 -2.25 19.14 -24.19
C ARG A 23 -3.31 19.37 -23.11
N GLU A 24 -4.57 19.26 -23.48
CA GLU A 24 -5.73 19.51 -22.62
C GLU A 24 -6.12 18.29 -21.78
N SER A 25 -5.49 17.11 -21.97
CA SER A 25 -5.76 15.93 -21.14
C SER A 25 -5.37 16.15 -19.68
N ASN A 26 -6.16 15.58 -18.76
CA ASN A 26 -5.88 15.59 -17.33
C ASN A 26 -4.88 14.47 -16.94
N THR A 27 -3.72 14.46 -17.59
CA THR A 27 -2.64 13.48 -17.38
C THR A 27 -1.33 14.20 -17.06
N SER A 28 -0.36 13.49 -16.48
CA SER A 28 0.94 14.06 -16.13
C SER A 28 1.74 14.50 -17.36
N THR A 29 2.66 15.46 -17.18
CA THR A 29 3.51 15.98 -18.26
C THR A 29 4.32 14.87 -18.95
N SER A 30 4.79 13.88 -18.20
CA SER A 30 5.50 12.70 -18.73
C SER A 30 4.60 11.84 -19.63
N ILE A 31 3.33 11.65 -19.27
CA ILE A 31 2.36 10.91 -20.09
C ILE A 31 2.04 11.70 -21.37
N LYS A 32 1.94 13.03 -21.29
CA LYS A 32 1.75 13.89 -22.48
C LYS A 32 2.93 13.81 -23.44
N LEU A 33 4.16 13.77 -22.92
CA LEU A 33 5.37 13.60 -23.72
C LEU A 33 5.44 12.20 -24.34
N MET A 34 5.14 11.16 -23.58
CA MET A 34 5.05 9.79 -24.06
C MET A 34 4.04 9.66 -25.20
N MET A 35 2.83 10.21 -25.05
CA MET A 35 1.81 10.20 -26.10
C MET A 35 2.30 10.90 -27.37
N ARG A 36 2.92 12.08 -27.24
CA ARG A 36 3.48 12.80 -28.41
C ARG A 36 4.53 11.98 -29.13
N SER A 37 5.50 11.46 -28.38
CA SER A 37 6.57 10.62 -28.93
C SER A 37 6.00 9.39 -29.64
N ALA A 38 5.11 8.64 -29.00
CA ALA A 38 4.50 7.43 -29.59
C ALA A 38 3.73 7.70 -30.89
N PHE A 39 3.04 8.85 -30.97
CA PHE A 39 2.30 9.25 -32.17
C PHE A 39 3.17 9.88 -33.27
N GLU A 40 4.38 10.34 -32.95
CA GLU A 40 5.38 10.85 -33.90
C GLU A 40 6.24 9.74 -34.47
N THR A 41 6.61 8.75 -33.66
CA THR A 41 7.40 7.58 -34.05
C THR A 41 6.56 6.44 -34.62
N GLY A 42 5.22 6.53 -34.55
CA GLY A 42 4.31 5.49 -35.03
C GLY A 42 4.30 4.23 -34.14
N THR A 43 4.80 4.32 -32.91
CA THR A 43 4.78 3.24 -31.91
C THR A 43 3.53 3.29 -31.03
N ASP A 44 2.48 3.98 -31.47
CA ASP A 44 1.23 4.14 -30.72
C ASP A 44 0.47 2.82 -30.61
N THR A 45 0.23 2.38 -29.37
CA THR A 45 -0.50 1.15 -29.04
C THR A 45 -1.97 1.43 -28.74
N GLN A 46 -2.82 0.40 -28.74
CA GLN A 46 -4.25 0.50 -28.41
C GLN A 46 -4.53 1.18 -27.07
N GLN A 47 -3.64 1.00 -26.11
CA GLN A 47 -3.73 1.65 -24.81
C GLN A 47 -3.44 3.16 -24.91
N VAL A 48 -2.48 3.58 -25.74
CA VAL A 48 -2.12 5.00 -25.93
C VAL A 48 -3.28 5.78 -26.56
N TRP A 49 -3.88 5.28 -27.65
CA TRP A 49 -5.03 5.95 -28.25
C TRP A 49 -6.33 5.78 -27.46
N GLY A 50 -6.51 4.68 -26.73
CA GLY A 50 -7.63 4.51 -25.79
C GLY A 50 -7.60 5.54 -24.65
N LEU A 51 -6.42 5.78 -24.06
CA LEU A 51 -6.22 6.78 -23.01
C LEU A 51 -6.44 8.20 -23.52
N LEU A 52 -6.01 8.48 -24.76
CA LEU A 52 -6.31 9.76 -25.41
C LEU A 52 -7.81 9.90 -25.69
N GLN A 53 -8.48 8.84 -26.15
CA GLN A 53 -9.90 8.85 -26.49
C GLN A 53 -10.79 9.14 -25.29
N MET A 54 -10.51 8.52 -24.14
CA MET A 54 -11.24 8.78 -22.90
C MET A 54 -11.14 10.25 -22.47
N ASN A 55 -9.92 10.82 -22.51
CA ASN A 55 -9.70 12.21 -22.13
C ASN A 55 -10.22 13.22 -23.17
N CYS A 56 -10.15 12.89 -24.45
CA CYS A 56 -10.65 13.73 -25.54
C CYS A 56 -12.20 13.77 -25.54
N LEU A 57 -12.88 12.65 -25.24
CA LEU A 57 -14.33 12.62 -25.05
C LEU A 57 -14.78 13.43 -23.83
N LEU A 58 -14.03 13.39 -22.72
CA LEU A 58 -14.27 14.24 -21.55
C LEU A 58 -14.17 15.74 -21.90
N LEU A 59 -13.16 16.13 -22.70
CA LEU A 59 -13.02 17.50 -23.20
C LEU A 59 -14.20 17.92 -24.11
N HIS A 60 -14.66 17.03 -24.99
CA HIS A 60 -15.82 17.28 -25.85
C HIS A 60 -17.16 17.37 -25.08
N GLN A 61 -17.30 16.66 -23.96
CA GLN A 61 -18.46 16.81 -23.07
C GLN A 61 -18.46 18.15 -22.33
N THR A 62 -17.28 18.65 -21.94
CA THR A 62 -17.14 19.99 -21.34
C THR A 62 -17.28 21.15 -22.33
N GLY A 63 -17.26 20.86 -23.64
CA GLY A 63 -17.44 21.86 -24.71
C GLY A 63 -18.89 22.27 -25.01
N ARG A 64 -19.89 21.65 -24.36
CA ARG A 64 -21.29 22.06 -24.42
C ARG A 64 -21.91 22.04 -23.02
N GLY A 65 -21.85 23.19 -22.35
CA GLY A 65 -22.54 23.41 -21.08
C GLY A 65 -21.58 23.70 -19.93
N ARG A 66 -21.90 24.75 -19.17
CA ARG A 66 -21.16 25.33 -18.05
C ARG A 66 -20.47 24.29 -17.13
N PRO A 67 -19.35 24.67 -16.48
CA PRO A 67 -18.69 23.81 -15.51
C PRO A 67 -19.66 23.47 -14.37
N VAL A 68 -19.94 22.18 -14.19
CA VAL A 68 -20.63 21.70 -12.99
C VAL A 68 -19.61 21.75 -11.86
N ARG A 69 -19.81 22.72 -10.96
CA ARG A 69 -19.11 22.83 -9.69
C ARG A 69 -19.36 21.55 -8.88
N PRO A 70 -18.33 20.93 -8.26
CA PRO A 70 -18.59 19.84 -7.32
C PRO A 70 -19.50 20.35 -6.18
N PRO A 71 -20.45 19.55 -5.69
CA PRO A 71 -21.32 19.97 -4.60
C PRO A 71 -20.46 20.29 -3.36
N ALA A 72 -20.65 21.49 -2.83
CA ALA A 72 -20.06 21.89 -1.56
C ALA A 72 -20.57 20.97 -0.44
N PRO A 73 -19.76 20.68 0.58
CA PRO A 73 -20.23 19.94 1.75
C PRO A 73 -21.35 20.73 2.43
N THR A 74 -22.51 20.09 2.57
CA THR A 74 -23.68 20.62 3.26
C THR A 74 -23.30 20.91 4.71
N ARG A 75 -23.30 22.20 5.09
CA ARG A 75 -23.25 22.62 6.49
C ARG A 75 -24.56 22.17 7.16
N LEU A 76 -24.45 21.39 8.23
CA LEU A 76 -25.55 21.18 9.17
C LEU A 76 -25.83 22.51 9.89
N PRO A 77 -27.11 22.86 10.16
CA PRO A 77 -27.44 24.08 10.89
C PRO A 77 -26.99 24.01 12.35
N GLU A 78 -26.32 25.06 12.80
CA GLU A 78 -26.13 25.38 14.21
C GLU A 78 -27.46 25.87 14.80
N ASP A 79 -28.02 25.13 15.75
CA ASP A 79 -29.05 25.65 16.65
C ASP A 79 -28.38 26.33 17.85
N LYS A 80 -28.53 27.65 17.94
CA LYS A 80 -28.16 28.46 19.10
C LYS A 80 -29.31 28.51 20.12
N PRO A 81 -29.00 28.64 21.43
CA PRO A 81 -29.94 28.45 22.52
C PRO A 81 -30.81 29.70 22.74
N LYS A 82 -32.04 29.49 23.23
CA LYS A 82 -32.83 30.55 23.90
C LYS A 82 -33.33 30.08 25.26
N ALA A 83 -33.11 30.98 26.21
CA ALA A 83 -33.26 30.84 27.64
C ALA A 83 -34.71 30.84 28.14
N ALA A 84 -34.91 30.25 29.32
CA ALA A 84 -35.29 30.94 30.56
C ALA A 84 -36.33 30.14 31.38
N ARG A 85 -35.96 29.71 32.59
CA ARG A 85 -36.57 30.24 33.82
C ARG A 85 -35.84 29.77 35.08
N ARG A 86 -35.99 30.62 36.08
CA ARG A 86 -35.22 30.83 37.29
C ARG A 86 -36.07 30.37 38.47
N ILE A 87 -35.58 29.47 39.33
CA ILE A 87 -36.02 29.33 40.74
C ILE A 87 -34.78 29.10 41.62
N LYS A 88 -34.85 29.67 42.83
CA LYS A 88 -33.80 30.11 43.76
C LYS A 88 -33.23 28.98 44.65
N LYS A 89 -32.01 29.26 45.18
CA LYS A 89 -31.41 29.02 46.53
C LYS A 89 -31.89 27.79 47.31
N GLU A 90 -31.02 26.99 47.94
CA GLU A 90 -30.20 27.40 49.10
C GLU A 90 -29.12 26.35 49.43
N ALA A 91 -28.06 26.79 50.11
CA ALA A 91 -26.98 25.96 50.63
C ALA A 91 -27.46 25.02 51.76
N ILE A 92 -26.69 23.96 52.05
CA ILE A 92 -26.29 23.44 53.38
C ILE A 92 -25.69 22.02 53.20
N LEU A 93 -24.44 21.83 53.62
CA LEU A 93 -23.81 20.52 53.94
C LEU A 93 -24.54 19.89 55.14
N PRO A 94 -24.66 18.56 55.30
CA PRO A 94 -23.52 17.85 55.90
C PRO A 94 -23.36 16.34 55.61
N SER A 95 -22.14 15.90 55.92
CA SER A 95 -21.72 14.63 56.54
C SER A 95 -22.21 13.27 56.03
N LEU A 96 -21.20 12.46 55.67
CA LEU A 96 -21.13 11.01 55.58
C LEU A 96 -21.86 10.26 56.72
N PRO A 97 -22.42 9.08 56.42
CA PRO A 97 -22.44 7.97 57.37
C PRO A 97 -21.39 6.92 56.96
N VAL A 98 -20.48 6.69 57.90
CA VAL A 98 -19.58 5.54 57.97
C VAL A 98 -20.41 4.26 58.00
N VAL A 99 -20.14 3.32 57.08
CA VAL A 99 -20.65 1.94 57.16
C VAL A 99 -19.56 1.08 57.79
N PRO A 100 -19.83 0.34 58.87
CA PRO A 100 -18.80 -0.41 59.58
C PRO A 100 -18.34 -1.64 58.80
N ALA A 101 -17.02 -1.80 58.76
CA ALA A 101 -16.34 -3.02 58.36
C ALA A 101 -16.66 -4.13 59.38
N ALA A 102 -17.28 -5.21 58.90
CA ALA A 102 -17.39 -6.48 59.64
C ALA A 102 -16.68 -7.57 58.85
N ALA A 103 -15.76 -8.21 59.54
CA ALA A 103 -14.76 -9.15 59.06
C ALA A 103 -15.34 -10.32 58.26
N ARG A 104 -14.68 -10.62 57.13
CA ARG A 104 -14.64 -11.98 56.57
C ARG A 104 -13.20 -12.44 56.63
N GLU A 105 -12.99 -13.61 57.24
CA GLU A 105 -11.70 -14.28 57.36
C GLU A 105 -11.02 -14.46 55.99
N PRO A 106 -9.68 -14.43 55.93
CA PRO A 106 -8.95 -14.63 54.69
C PRO A 106 -8.99 -16.12 54.30
N THR A 107 -9.81 -16.45 53.30
CA THR A 107 -9.69 -17.72 52.59
C THR A 107 -8.36 -17.74 51.83
N ARG A 108 -7.48 -18.65 52.26
CA ARG A 108 -6.20 -18.97 51.64
C ARG A 108 -6.37 -19.14 50.13
N PRO A 109 -5.58 -18.45 49.27
CA PRO A 109 -5.68 -18.65 47.83
C PRO A 109 -5.26 -20.09 47.49
N PRO A 110 -5.96 -20.78 46.58
CA PRO A 110 -5.56 -22.11 46.16
C PRO A 110 -4.20 -22.03 45.46
N SER A 111 -3.31 -22.94 45.86
CA SER A 111 -1.99 -23.15 45.26
C SER A 111 -2.10 -23.23 43.73
N PRO A 112 -1.22 -22.56 42.95
CA PRO A 112 -1.31 -22.62 41.49
C PRO A 112 -1.02 -24.05 41.02
N ALA A 113 -1.98 -24.61 40.28
CA ALA A 113 -1.83 -25.88 39.57
C ALA A 113 -0.53 -25.86 38.75
N PRO A 114 0.15 -27.02 38.56
CA PRO A 114 1.41 -27.07 37.85
C PRO A 114 1.22 -26.50 36.44
N ARG A 115 1.87 -25.36 36.20
CA ARG A 115 1.98 -24.74 34.89
C ARG A 115 2.58 -25.81 33.99
N ARG A 116 1.78 -26.37 33.07
CA ARG A 116 2.30 -27.22 32.01
C ARG A 116 3.35 -26.38 31.28
N GLU A 117 4.62 -26.67 31.55
CA GLU A 117 5.72 -26.20 30.73
C GLU A 117 5.44 -26.71 29.32
N ILE A 118 4.98 -25.79 28.47
CA ILE A 118 5.00 -26.01 27.04
C ILE A 118 6.47 -26.17 26.72
N LYS A 119 6.90 -27.43 26.54
CA LYS A 119 8.22 -27.75 25.99
C LYS A 119 8.36 -26.88 24.74
N GLN A 120 9.24 -25.88 24.80
CA GLN A 120 9.62 -25.10 23.64
C GLN A 120 10.42 -26.04 22.74
N VAL A 121 9.69 -26.85 21.98
CA VAL A 121 10.19 -27.41 20.74
C VAL A 121 10.38 -26.19 19.86
N GLY A 122 11.63 -25.83 19.58
CA GLY A 122 12.00 -24.65 18.81
C GLY A 122 11.16 -24.59 17.54
N ILE A 123 10.17 -23.70 17.56
CA ILE A 123 9.37 -23.41 16.37
C ILE A 123 10.38 -22.76 15.43
N PRO A 124 10.64 -23.33 14.22
CA PRO A 124 11.41 -22.57 13.25
C PRO A 124 10.65 -21.26 13.06
N LEU A 125 11.28 -20.11 13.32
CA LEU A 125 10.64 -18.79 13.18
C LEU A 125 9.92 -18.78 11.82
N SER A 126 8.61 -18.98 11.84
CA SER A 126 7.83 -19.16 10.63
C SER A 126 7.94 -17.85 9.88
N ARG A 127 8.73 -17.84 8.81
CA ARG A 127 8.81 -16.68 7.93
C ARG A 127 7.43 -16.50 7.32
N TYR A 128 6.90 -15.29 7.37
CA TYR A 128 5.63 -14.94 6.75
C TYR A 128 5.87 -14.07 5.52
N CYS A 129 4.91 -14.04 4.61
CA CYS A 129 4.93 -13.12 3.48
C CYS A 129 3.55 -12.53 3.23
N LEU A 130 3.54 -11.29 2.71
CA LEU A 130 2.37 -10.69 2.10
C LEU A 130 2.37 -11.03 0.62
N THR A 131 1.29 -11.64 0.13
CA THR A 131 1.07 -11.90 -1.29
C THR A 131 -0.04 -11.00 -1.80
N LEU A 132 0.23 -10.18 -2.81
CA LEU A 132 -0.78 -9.35 -3.47
C LEU A 132 -1.81 -10.28 -4.16
N GLN A 133 -3.10 -9.97 -4.08
CA GLN A 133 -4.12 -10.86 -4.66
C GLN A 133 -4.15 -10.84 -6.19
N ASP A 134 -3.81 -9.71 -6.79
CA ASP A 134 -3.87 -9.52 -8.24
C ASP A 134 -2.52 -9.83 -8.93
N SER A 135 -1.51 -10.28 -8.19
CA SER A 135 -0.19 -10.61 -8.74
C SER A 135 0.49 -11.77 -8.01
N GLN A 136 1.61 -12.26 -8.56
CA GLN A 136 2.47 -13.24 -7.89
C GLN A 136 3.51 -12.55 -6.97
N HIS A 137 3.39 -11.22 -6.75
CA HIS A 137 4.34 -10.47 -5.95
C HIS A 137 4.21 -10.85 -4.48
N ARG A 138 5.31 -11.37 -3.91
CA ARG A 138 5.42 -11.79 -2.52
C ARG A 138 6.47 -10.98 -1.81
N ILE A 139 6.08 -10.40 -0.68
CA ILE A 139 6.93 -9.56 0.17
C ILE A 139 7.23 -10.36 1.43
N ALA A 140 8.49 -10.70 1.64
CA ALA A 140 8.93 -11.37 2.87
C ALA A 140 8.80 -10.41 4.05
N LEU A 141 8.24 -10.88 5.16
CA LEU A 141 8.08 -10.09 6.38
C LEU A 141 9.27 -10.30 7.32
N PRO A 142 9.70 -9.25 8.05
CA PRO A 142 10.84 -9.33 8.94
C PRO A 142 10.54 -10.24 10.13
N THR A 143 11.49 -11.09 10.50
CA THR A 143 11.44 -11.80 11.80
C THR A 143 11.92 -10.92 12.95
N GLY A 144 12.70 -9.88 12.63
CA GLY A 144 13.23 -8.87 13.54
C GLY A 144 13.44 -7.55 12.79
N GLY A 145 13.24 -6.42 13.47
CA GLY A 145 13.39 -5.08 12.88
C GLY A 145 12.09 -4.54 12.28
N GLU A 146 12.20 -3.55 11.41
CA GLU A 146 11.06 -2.96 10.71
C GLU A 146 11.31 -2.87 9.20
N ILE A 147 10.23 -2.97 8.44
CA ILE A 147 10.20 -2.64 7.02
C ILE A 147 9.09 -1.61 6.76
N VAL A 148 9.35 -0.68 5.86
CA VAL A 148 8.41 0.31 5.39
C VAL A 148 7.95 -0.05 3.98
N LEU A 149 6.64 -0.21 3.83
CA LEU A 149 5.98 -0.44 2.55
C LEU A 149 5.50 0.90 2.00
N GLY A 150 5.71 1.12 0.71
CA GLY A 150 5.16 2.30 0.06
C GLY A 150 5.61 2.48 -1.37
N ARG A 151 5.30 3.65 -1.92
CA ARG A 151 5.64 4.02 -3.29
C ARG A 151 6.96 4.78 -3.34
N PHE A 152 7.94 4.31 -4.11
CA PHE A 152 9.14 5.08 -4.41
C PHE A 152 8.81 6.41 -5.13
N ASP A 153 9.54 7.46 -4.78
CA ASP A 153 9.46 8.78 -5.39
C ASP A 153 10.85 9.40 -5.35
N SER A 154 11.52 9.48 -6.51
CA SER A 154 12.89 9.99 -6.61
C SER A 154 13.03 11.46 -6.19
N MET A 155 11.93 12.22 -6.14
CA MET A 155 11.93 13.60 -5.69
C MET A 155 11.93 13.73 -4.16
N VAL A 156 11.64 12.64 -3.44
CA VAL A 156 11.57 12.60 -1.98
C VAL A 156 12.78 11.87 -1.43
N LYS A 157 13.52 12.50 -0.51
CA LYS A 157 14.70 11.90 0.15
C LYS A 157 14.38 10.74 1.10
N THR A 158 13.19 10.18 1.06
CA THR A 158 12.75 9.11 1.97
C THR A 158 12.15 8.00 1.15
N ASN A 159 12.92 6.94 0.98
CA ASN A 159 12.54 5.78 0.20
C ASN A 159 11.88 4.74 1.11
N PRO A 160 10.84 4.03 0.66
CA PRO A 160 10.37 2.84 1.33
C PRO A 160 11.41 1.72 1.21
N ASP A 161 11.38 0.76 2.14
CA ASP A 161 12.22 -0.45 2.06
C ASP A 161 11.69 -1.41 0.99
N VAL A 162 10.36 -1.45 0.82
CA VAL A 162 9.70 -2.21 -0.25
C VAL A 162 8.94 -1.24 -1.14
N ASP A 163 9.37 -1.15 -2.39
CA ASP A 163 8.74 -0.32 -3.41
C ASP A 163 7.54 -1.03 -4.05
N LEU A 164 6.36 -0.44 -3.88
CA LEU A 164 5.09 -0.88 -4.43
C LEU A 164 4.63 0.00 -5.60
N SER A 165 5.52 0.84 -6.17
CA SER A 165 5.18 1.68 -7.32
C SER A 165 4.73 0.90 -8.55
N TYR A 166 5.24 -0.31 -8.71
CA TYR A 166 4.83 -1.18 -9.80
C TYR A 166 3.40 -1.68 -9.61
N ASP A 167 3.05 -2.12 -8.40
CA ASP A 167 1.72 -2.60 -8.07
C ASP A 167 0.67 -1.47 -8.10
N ASP A 168 1.08 -0.24 -7.78
CA ASP A 168 0.20 0.93 -7.64
C ASP A 168 0.24 1.94 -8.81
N ARG A 169 0.84 1.54 -9.95
CA ARG A 169 1.18 2.46 -11.05
C ARG A 169 0.00 3.27 -11.61
N ASP A 170 -1.18 2.66 -11.68
CA ASP A 170 -2.35 3.25 -12.36
C ASP A 170 -3.26 4.08 -11.44
N ILE A 171 -3.28 3.76 -10.14
CA ILE A 171 -4.27 4.29 -9.19
C ILE A 171 -3.64 5.23 -8.16
N LEU A 172 -2.33 5.08 -7.88
CA LEU A 172 -1.57 5.92 -6.96
C LEU A 172 -2.21 6.02 -5.56
N VAL A 173 -2.75 4.89 -5.07
CA VAL A 173 -3.45 4.83 -3.77
C VAL A 173 -2.55 4.44 -2.62
N ILE A 174 -1.33 3.99 -2.91
CA ILE A 174 -0.29 3.71 -1.94
C ILE A 174 0.57 4.96 -1.75
N SER A 175 0.53 5.53 -0.55
CA SER A 175 1.43 6.61 -0.13
C SER A 175 2.90 6.18 -0.16
N ARG A 176 3.80 7.16 -0.27
CA ARG A 176 5.26 6.92 -0.35
C ARG A 176 5.83 6.16 0.84
N ARG A 177 5.32 6.49 2.02
CA ARG A 177 5.44 5.70 3.24
C ARG A 177 4.02 5.38 3.68
N HIS A 178 3.55 4.17 3.39
CA HIS A 178 2.16 3.82 3.60
C HIS A 178 1.97 3.15 4.95
N ALA A 179 2.67 2.04 5.13
CA ALA A 179 2.58 1.22 6.32
C ALA A 179 3.96 0.75 6.73
N ARG A 180 4.12 0.53 8.03
CA ARG A 180 5.29 -0.10 8.62
C ARG A 180 4.90 -1.46 9.17
N ILE A 181 5.73 -2.46 8.93
CA ILE A 181 5.62 -3.78 9.57
C ILE A 181 6.84 -3.98 10.45
N VAL A 182 6.62 -4.33 11.71
CA VAL A 182 7.66 -4.58 12.70
C VAL A 182 7.61 -6.05 13.10
N GLY A 183 8.74 -6.73 12.97
CA GLY A 183 8.95 -8.09 13.49
C GLY A 183 9.64 -8.05 14.85
N ARG A 184 9.08 -8.70 15.87
CA ARG A 184 9.71 -8.88 17.19
C ARG A 184 9.36 -10.24 17.75
N ASP A 185 10.37 -11.05 18.07
CA ASP A 185 10.20 -12.34 18.77
C ASP A 185 9.17 -13.28 18.10
N GLY A 186 9.10 -13.26 16.77
CA GLY A 186 8.15 -14.06 15.98
C GLY A 186 6.74 -13.47 15.88
N LEU A 187 6.49 -12.31 16.48
CA LEU A 187 5.28 -11.52 16.31
C LEU A 187 5.47 -10.48 15.21
N LEU A 188 4.41 -10.25 14.44
CA LEU A 188 4.35 -9.22 13.41
C LEU A 188 3.32 -8.18 13.81
N GLU A 189 3.69 -6.91 13.75
CA GLU A 189 2.79 -5.80 13.96
C GLU A 189 2.78 -4.89 12.73
N ILE A 190 1.61 -4.45 12.31
CA ILE A 190 1.43 -3.45 11.25
C ILE A 190 0.92 -2.13 11.83
N GLU A 191 1.42 -1.04 11.28
CA GLU A 191 1.04 0.33 11.62
C GLU A 191 0.89 1.17 10.35
N ASP A 192 -0.17 1.98 10.28
CA ASP A 192 -0.32 2.97 9.21
C ASP A 192 0.50 4.23 9.52
N LEU A 193 1.28 4.71 8.55
CA LEU A 193 2.17 5.87 8.70
C LEU A 193 1.51 7.21 8.32
N GLY A 194 0.18 7.30 8.41
CA GLY A 194 -0.57 8.48 7.98
C GLY A 194 -0.81 8.49 6.47
N SER A 195 -1.11 7.33 5.90
CA SER A 195 -1.36 7.21 4.47
C SER A 195 -2.68 7.88 4.07
N THR A 196 -2.77 8.38 2.84
CA THR A 196 -3.95 9.14 2.37
C THR A 196 -5.22 8.30 2.38
N ASN A 197 -5.11 7.04 1.92
CA ASN A 197 -6.24 6.13 1.82
C ASN A 197 -6.38 5.22 3.06
N GLY A 198 -5.30 5.09 3.83
CA GLY A 198 -5.22 4.29 5.05
C GLY A 198 -4.96 2.81 4.80
N THR A 199 -4.49 2.17 5.86
CA THR A 199 -4.31 0.71 5.94
C THR A 199 -5.53 0.05 6.60
N ARG A 200 -5.91 -1.14 6.13
CA ARG A 200 -6.95 -1.97 6.75
C ARG A 200 -6.41 -3.37 7.05
N VAL A 201 -6.84 -3.95 8.16
CA VAL A 201 -6.59 -5.36 8.50
C VAL A 201 -7.94 -6.05 8.68
N ASN A 202 -8.18 -7.11 7.92
CA ASN A 202 -9.44 -7.85 7.88
C ASN A 202 -10.66 -6.92 7.69
N GLY A 203 -10.52 -5.94 6.77
CA GLY A 203 -11.55 -4.95 6.45
C GLY A 203 -11.68 -3.78 7.43
N ARG A 204 -11.05 -3.86 8.61
CA ARG A 204 -11.07 -2.79 9.63
C ARG A 204 -9.94 -1.80 9.38
N LYS A 205 -10.27 -0.52 9.21
CA LYS A 205 -9.27 0.55 9.02
C LYS A 205 -8.51 0.80 10.31
N LEU A 206 -7.19 0.91 10.21
CA LEU A 206 -6.34 1.25 11.35
C LEU A 206 -6.50 2.74 11.70
N ALA A 207 -6.59 3.04 13.00
CA ALA A 207 -6.47 4.40 13.47
C ALA A 207 -4.99 4.86 13.39
N LEU A 208 -4.77 6.18 13.35
CA LEU A 208 -3.43 6.73 13.29
C LEU A 208 -2.61 6.31 14.52
N GLY A 209 -1.42 5.74 14.30
CA GLY A 209 -0.55 5.21 15.36
C GLY A 209 -1.04 3.91 16.02
N GLN A 210 -2.14 3.33 15.53
CA GLN A 210 -2.61 2.03 15.99
C GLN A 210 -1.72 0.93 15.43
N LYS A 211 -1.17 0.10 16.32
CA LYS A 211 -0.48 -1.13 15.96
C LYS A 211 -1.43 -2.31 16.06
N VAL A 212 -1.46 -3.13 15.03
CA VAL A 212 -2.27 -4.36 14.99
C VAL A 212 -1.35 -5.54 14.73
N GLN A 213 -1.49 -6.57 15.54
CA GLN A 213 -0.78 -7.81 15.34
C GLN A 213 -1.31 -8.53 14.09
N LEU A 214 -0.41 -8.92 13.19
CA LEU A 214 -0.72 -9.74 12.02
C LEU A 214 -0.57 -11.22 12.35
N GLN A 215 -1.53 -12.00 11.88
CA GLN A 215 -1.53 -13.45 11.94
C GLN A 215 -1.57 -14.05 10.53
N PRO A 216 -1.03 -15.27 10.33
CA PRO A 216 -1.23 -15.97 9.07
C PRO A 216 -2.72 -16.17 8.79
N GLY A 217 -3.13 -15.85 7.56
CA GLY A 217 -4.53 -15.81 7.11
C GLY A 217 -5.13 -14.41 7.07
N ASP A 218 -4.51 -13.43 7.72
CA ASP A 218 -5.02 -12.06 7.72
C ASP A 218 -4.94 -11.41 6.34
N ARG A 219 -5.95 -10.60 6.04
CA ARG A 219 -5.99 -9.73 4.87
C ARG A 219 -5.52 -8.34 5.26
N VAL A 220 -4.50 -7.84 4.60
CA VAL A 220 -4.00 -6.47 4.75
C VAL A 220 -4.32 -5.69 3.49
N THR A 221 -5.07 -4.60 3.60
CA THR A 221 -5.34 -3.71 2.48
C THR A 221 -4.52 -2.43 2.63
N LEU A 222 -3.69 -2.11 1.64
CA LEU A 222 -2.96 -0.85 1.56
C LEU A 222 -3.60 0.01 0.47
N GLY A 223 -4.26 1.10 0.87
CA GLY A 223 -5.10 1.86 -0.06
C GLY A 223 -6.25 1.01 -0.59
N TYR A 224 -6.13 0.55 -1.85
CA TYR A 224 -7.09 -0.38 -2.49
C TYR A 224 -6.47 -1.71 -2.92
N HIS A 225 -5.21 -1.97 -2.53
CA HIS A 225 -4.52 -3.22 -2.84
C HIS A 225 -4.65 -4.21 -1.70
N ASP A 226 -5.20 -5.39 -1.99
CA ASP A 226 -5.40 -6.45 -1.03
C ASP A 226 -4.22 -7.43 -1.02
N PHE A 227 -3.62 -7.60 0.15
CA PHE A 227 -2.57 -8.54 0.45
C PHE A 227 -3.07 -9.62 1.39
N SER A 228 -2.60 -10.85 1.18
CA SER A 228 -2.83 -11.97 2.08
C SER A 228 -1.56 -12.31 2.84
N CYS A 229 -1.65 -12.31 4.18
CA CYS A 229 -0.58 -12.78 5.04
C CYS A 229 -0.61 -14.30 5.07
N SER A 230 0.50 -14.93 4.68
CA SER A 230 0.61 -16.40 4.66
C SER A 230 2.00 -16.83 5.13
N PRO A 231 2.13 -18.06 5.66
CA PRO A 231 3.43 -18.65 5.89
C PRO A 231 4.22 -18.70 4.58
N MET A 232 5.48 -18.32 4.63
CA MET A 232 6.39 -18.41 3.50
C MET A 232 6.50 -19.88 3.11
N PRO A 233 6.26 -20.25 1.84
CA PRO A 233 6.31 -21.64 1.43
C PRO A 233 7.71 -22.20 1.67
N VAL A 234 7.79 -23.24 2.50
CA VAL A 234 9.04 -23.97 2.71
C VAL A 234 9.31 -24.77 1.44
N ALA A 235 10.39 -24.44 0.74
CA ALA A 235 10.83 -25.23 -0.41
C ALA A 235 11.07 -26.67 0.05
N LYS A 236 10.36 -27.65 -0.54
CA LYS A 236 10.56 -29.07 -0.26
C LYS A 236 12.02 -29.41 -0.56
N THR A 237 12.78 -29.72 0.48
CA THR A 237 14.21 -29.96 0.35
C THR A 237 14.47 -31.40 -0.04
N SER A 238 15.09 -31.62 -1.20
CA SER A 238 15.76 -32.90 -1.46
C SER A 238 17.16 -32.85 -0.83
N PRO A 239 17.54 -33.81 0.02
CA PRO A 239 18.89 -33.84 0.62
C PRO A 239 20.00 -34.13 -0.40
N TYR A 240 19.67 -34.50 -1.65
CA TYR A 240 20.63 -34.97 -2.65
C TYR A 240 20.87 -34.03 -3.83
N ALA A 241 20.21 -32.86 -3.89
CA ALA A 241 20.38 -31.91 -5.00
C ALA A 241 21.05 -30.62 -4.51
N PRO A 242 22.18 -30.18 -5.11
CA PRO A 242 22.73 -28.87 -4.81
C PRO A 242 21.70 -27.80 -5.16
N ARG A 243 21.43 -26.90 -4.21
CA ARG A 243 20.54 -25.76 -4.40
C ARG A 243 21.22 -24.75 -5.31
N LEU A 244 20.98 -24.81 -6.61
CA LEU A 244 21.17 -23.63 -7.46
C LEU A 244 19.95 -22.74 -7.32
N ALA A 245 20.13 -21.62 -6.62
CA ALA A 245 19.19 -20.52 -6.68
C ALA A 245 19.58 -19.61 -7.86
N TYR A 246 18.59 -18.97 -8.47
CA TYR A 246 18.84 -17.99 -9.52
C TYR A 246 18.00 -16.75 -9.23
N LEU A 247 18.57 -15.58 -9.49
CA LEU A 247 17.79 -14.38 -9.72
C LEU A 247 17.19 -14.47 -11.13
N TRP A 248 15.88 -14.28 -11.24
CA TRP A 248 15.18 -14.34 -12.52
C TRP A 248 14.69 -12.94 -12.91
N GLY A 249 15.23 -12.41 -14.00
CA GLY A 249 14.70 -11.23 -14.67
C GLY A 249 13.37 -11.58 -15.31
N THR A 250 12.26 -11.12 -14.73
CA THR A 250 10.91 -11.44 -15.23
C THR A 250 10.62 -10.81 -16.59
N PHE A 251 11.30 -9.71 -16.91
CA PHE A 251 11.11 -8.97 -18.16
C PHE A 251 11.90 -9.58 -19.33
N THR A 252 13.19 -9.87 -19.14
CA THR A 252 14.04 -10.45 -20.21
C THR A 252 13.99 -11.98 -20.23
N GLY A 253 13.58 -12.60 -19.13
CA GLY A 253 13.67 -14.03 -18.92
C GLY A 253 15.07 -14.51 -18.47
N HIS A 254 16.06 -13.62 -18.35
CA HIS A 254 17.42 -14.00 -17.96
C HIS A 254 17.49 -14.56 -16.55
N ARG A 255 18.36 -15.55 -16.35
CA ARG A 255 18.60 -16.19 -15.05
C ARG A 255 20.05 -15.99 -14.65
N PHE A 256 20.25 -15.38 -13.50
CA PHE A 256 21.58 -15.15 -12.92
C PHE A 256 21.78 -16.13 -11.76
N PRO A 257 22.75 -17.06 -11.83
CA PRO A 257 22.98 -18.00 -10.75
C PRO A 257 23.43 -17.27 -9.49
N LEU A 258 22.83 -17.62 -8.36
CA LEU A 258 23.25 -17.17 -7.04
C LEU A 258 24.25 -18.18 -6.45
N PRO A 259 25.37 -17.73 -5.89
CA PRO A 259 26.31 -18.61 -5.23
C PRO A 259 25.64 -19.27 -4.01
N PRO A 260 26.03 -20.50 -3.67
CA PRO A 260 25.43 -21.23 -2.56
C PRO A 260 25.76 -20.64 -1.18
N LEU A 261 26.84 -19.86 -1.09
CA LEU A 261 27.36 -19.22 0.12
C LEU A 261 28.01 -17.88 -0.26
N GLY A 262 28.01 -16.93 0.69
CA GLY A 262 28.61 -15.61 0.53
C GLY A 262 27.59 -14.50 0.34
N GLU A 263 28.10 -13.27 0.20
CA GLU A 263 27.31 -12.09 -0.14
C GLU A 263 27.37 -11.86 -1.65
N VAL A 264 26.28 -11.34 -2.22
CA VAL A 264 26.19 -10.95 -3.64
C VAL A 264 25.55 -9.59 -3.71
N ILE A 265 26.21 -8.68 -4.41
CA ILE A 265 25.70 -7.36 -4.71
C ILE A 265 24.94 -7.43 -6.04
N ILE A 266 23.65 -7.10 -5.98
CA ILE A 266 22.76 -7.08 -7.15
C ILE A 266 22.36 -5.64 -7.40
N GLY A 267 22.49 -5.13 -8.62
CA GLY A 267 22.12 -3.75 -8.91
C GLY A 267 22.35 -3.33 -10.35
N ARG A 268 22.22 -2.03 -10.63
CA ARG A 268 22.61 -1.43 -11.91
C ARG A 268 24.03 -0.89 -11.78
N ARG A 269 24.87 -1.17 -12.76
CA ARG A 269 26.20 -0.58 -12.86
C ARG A 269 26.09 0.93 -13.04
N ASP A 270 26.79 1.67 -12.18
CA ASP A 270 26.92 3.12 -12.26
C ASP A 270 28.41 3.48 -12.18
N LEU A 271 28.98 3.84 -13.33
CA LEU A 271 30.39 4.23 -13.44
C LEU A 271 30.68 5.59 -12.79
N VAL A 272 29.67 6.45 -12.65
CA VAL A 272 29.80 7.78 -12.04
C VAL A 272 29.88 7.64 -10.52
N ALA A 273 29.03 6.79 -9.94
CA ALA A 273 29.03 6.49 -8.52
C ALA A 273 30.09 5.43 -8.10
N GLY A 274 30.78 4.81 -9.07
CA GLY A 274 31.75 3.74 -8.81
C GLY A 274 31.13 2.44 -8.33
N ILE A 275 29.84 2.22 -8.61
CA ILE A 275 29.09 1.04 -8.18
C ILE A 275 29.17 -0.04 -9.24
N ILE A 276 29.84 -1.14 -8.91
CA ILE A 276 29.99 -2.32 -9.76
C ILE A 276 29.40 -3.52 -9.01
N PRO A 277 28.16 -3.94 -9.35
CA PRO A 277 27.53 -5.09 -8.71
C PRO A 277 28.08 -6.42 -9.27
N ASP A 278 28.01 -7.48 -8.47
CA ASP A 278 28.31 -8.85 -8.89
C ASP A 278 27.31 -9.35 -9.94
N ILE A 279 26.03 -8.99 -9.76
CA ILE A 279 24.96 -9.24 -10.74
C ILE A 279 24.46 -7.89 -11.26
N ASP A 280 24.80 -7.60 -12.52
CA ASP A 280 24.45 -6.36 -13.20
C ASP A 280 23.11 -6.47 -13.93
N LEU A 281 22.13 -5.72 -13.43
CA LEU A 281 20.77 -5.63 -13.95
C LEU A 281 20.58 -4.42 -14.90
N SER A 282 21.65 -3.80 -15.41
CA SER A 282 21.53 -2.62 -16.28
C SER A 282 20.73 -2.87 -17.56
N GLN A 283 20.72 -4.12 -18.04
CA GLN A 283 19.93 -4.54 -19.21
C GLN A 283 18.51 -5.00 -18.83
N GLU A 284 18.25 -5.23 -17.55
CA GLU A 284 16.94 -5.58 -17.00
C GLU A 284 16.16 -4.27 -16.72
N GLY A 285 15.32 -3.86 -17.67
CA GLY A 285 14.49 -2.66 -17.53
C GLY A 285 14.75 -1.54 -18.55
N VAL A 286 15.33 -1.85 -19.70
CA VAL A 286 15.30 -0.92 -20.85
C VAL A 286 13.88 -0.93 -21.42
N VAL A 287 13.15 0.17 -21.20
CA VAL A 287 11.91 0.55 -21.91
C VAL A 287 12.23 1.74 -22.79
#